data_AF-A0A3N9XQB7-F1
#
_entry.id   AF-A0A3N9XQB7-F1
#
_cell.length_a   1.000
_cell.length_b   1.000
_cell.length_c   1.000
_cell.angle_alpha   90.00
_cell.angle_beta   90.00
_cell.angle_gamma   90.00
#
_symmetry.space_group_name_H-M   'P 1'
#
loop_
_entity.id
_entity.type
_entity.pdbx_description
1 polymer ?
#
loop_
_entity_poly.entity_id
_entity_poly.type
_entity_poly.pdbx_seq_one_letter_code
_entity_poly.pdbx_strand_id
1 'polypeptide(L)'
;TLHRHFPTRWSLLQAVFRGCVRNLAARAGDLRDVPDSLDALTTWLHEVTAYATTTRGLADSLLNEPVEETDSCGTMLIDAGEPLLRRAIDNGSVRPDVTMADLMILANGISLAAQPTGAAKANQLLTLALQGIGPKD
;
A
#
# COMPACT_ATOMS: atom_id res chain seq x y z
N THR A 1 7.37 0.42 30.98
CA THR A 1 7.65 -0.83 30.22
C THR A 1 6.51 -1.06 29.24
N LEU A 2 6.82 -1.60 28.04
CA LEU A 2 5.92 -1.74 26.87
C LEU A 2 4.48 -2.19 27.22
N HIS A 3 4.35 -3.15 28.14
CA HIS A 3 3.07 -3.69 28.62
C HIS A 3 2.13 -2.67 29.29
N ARG A 4 2.65 -1.56 29.84
CA ARG A 4 1.83 -0.52 30.47
C ARG A 4 1.13 0.39 29.44
N HIS A 5 1.66 0.48 28.23
CA HIS A 5 1.08 1.26 27.13
C HIS A 5 0.25 0.39 26.16
N PHE A 6 0.58 -0.90 26.07
CA PHE A 6 -0.07 -1.85 25.17
C PHE A 6 -0.54 -3.07 25.96
N PRO A 7 -1.73 -3.00 26.59
CA PRO A 7 -2.24 -4.09 27.42
C PRO A 7 -2.52 -5.38 26.62
N THR A 8 -2.69 -5.29 25.29
CA THR A 8 -2.90 -6.44 24.41
C THR A 8 -1.93 -6.43 23.23
N ARG A 9 -1.61 -7.62 22.68
CA ARG A 9 -0.86 -7.75 21.42
C ARG A 9 -1.54 -6.98 20.28
N TRP A 10 -2.88 -6.99 20.29
CA TRP A 10 -3.70 -6.21 19.36
C TRP A 10 -3.46 -4.70 19.46
N SER A 11 -3.42 -4.14 20.69
CA SER A 11 -3.16 -2.71 20.89
C SER A 11 -1.77 -2.28 20.42
N LEU A 12 -0.78 -3.17 20.54
CA LEU A 12 0.56 -2.96 20.00
C LEU A 12 0.55 -2.99 18.47
N LEU A 13 -0.08 -4.01 17.87
CA LEU A 13 -0.18 -4.14 16.41
C LEU A 13 -0.90 -2.94 15.78
N GLN A 14 -2.02 -2.49 16.34
CA GLN A 14 -2.69 -1.29 15.86
C GLN A 14 -1.79 -0.04 15.92
N ALA A 15 -1.00 0.12 16.99
CA ALA A 15 -0.11 1.27 17.12
C ALA A 15 1.04 1.23 16.09
N VAL A 16 1.61 0.03 15.86
CA VAL A 16 2.60 -0.20 14.79
C VAL A 16 1.97 0.10 13.44
N PHE A 17 0.77 -0.41 13.17
CA PHE A 17 0.14 -0.23 11.87
C PHE A 17 -0.15 1.23 11.56
N ARG A 18 -0.69 1.98 12.53
CA ARG A 18 -0.87 3.44 12.39
C ARG A 18 0.46 4.16 12.14
N GLY A 19 1.56 3.70 12.75
CA GLY A 19 2.90 4.24 12.51
C GLY A 19 3.37 3.99 11.08
N CYS A 20 3.22 2.78 10.59
CA CYS A 20 3.61 2.41 9.23
C CYS A 20 2.78 3.16 8.17
N VAL A 21 1.48 3.33 8.39
CA VAL A 21 0.61 4.10 7.49
C VAL A 21 1.05 5.56 7.41
N ARG A 22 1.41 6.17 8.55
CA ARG A 22 2.01 7.52 8.55
C ARG A 22 3.33 7.56 7.78
N ASN A 23 4.16 6.53 7.90
CA ASN A 23 5.41 6.47 7.16
C ASN A 23 5.16 6.35 5.65
N LEU A 24 4.20 5.52 5.22
CA LEU A 24 3.80 5.42 3.82
C LEU A 24 3.23 6.75 3.29
N ALA A 25 2.45 7.46 4.09
CA ALA A 25 1.94 8.77 3.71
C ALA A 25 3.07 9.81 3.57
N ALA A 26 4.03 9.83 4.50
CA ALA A 26 5.21 10.69 4.40
C ALA A 26 6.06 10.36 3.17
N ARG A 27 6.20 9.05 2.89
CA ARG A 27 6.94 8.54 1.75
C ARG A 27 6.34 8.95 0.40
N ALA A 28 5.01 9.08 0.32
CA ALA A 28 4.36 9.68 -0.85
C ALA A 28 4.83 11.12 -1.09
N GLY A 29 5.00 11.88 0.00
CA GLY A 29 5.57 13.23 -0.03
C GLY A 29 7.00 13.24 -0.57
N ASP A 30 7.86 12.33 -0.11
CA ASP A 30 9.25 12.23 -0.58
C ASP A 30 9.34 11.87 -2.07
N LEU A 31 8.43 11.01 -2.55
CA LEU A 31 8.40 10.57 -3.95
C LEU A 31 7.80 11.63 -4.88
N ARG A 32 7.13 12.66 -4.35
CA ARG A 32 6.48 13.70 -5.14
C ARG A 32 7.44 14.48 -6.02
N ASP A 33 8.71 14.60 -5.64
CA ASP A 33 9.72 15.38 -6.35
C ASP A 33 10.62 14.53 -7.28
N VAL A 34 10.42 13.20 -7.30
CA VAL A 34 11.19 12.29 -8.18
C VAL A 34 10.87 12.58 -9.65
N PRO A 35 11.83 12.77 -10.57
CA PRO A 35 11.55 13.19 -11.95
C PRO A 35 10.58 12.29 -12.72
N ASP A 36 10.69 10.98 -12.57
CA ASP A 36 9.79 10.01 -13.17
C ASP A 36 8.56 9.81 -12.27
N SER A 37 7.43 10.35 -12.69
CA SER A 37 6.18 10.29 -11.91
C SER A 37 5.55 8.91 -11.91
N LEU A 38 5.74 8.11 -12.98
CA LEU A 38 5.20 6.77 -13.04
C LEU A 38 6.02 5.87 -12.12
N ASP A 39 7.34 5.98 -12.16
CA ASP A 39 8.21 5.28 -11.22
C ASP A 39 7.90 5.69 -9.76
N ALA A 40 7.68 6.98 -9.49
CA ALA A 40 7.28 7.45 -8.16
C ALA A 40 5.96 6.82 -7.68
N LEU A 41 4.92 6.83 -8.51
CA LEU A 41 3.61 6.24 -8.18
C LEU A 41 3.73 4.73 -7.97
N THR A 42 4.37 4.02 -8.90
CA THR A 42 4.49 2.56 -8.85
C THR A 42 5.36 2.10 -7.69
N THR A 43 6.45 2.80 -7.39
CA THR A 43 7.28 2.58 -6.20
C THR A 43 6.45 2.69 -4.93
N TRP A 44 5.65 3.75 -4.81
CA TRP A 44 4.80 3.95 -3.64
C TRP A 44 3.74 2.84 -3.50
N LEU A 45 3.08 2.44 -4.60
CA LEU A 45 2.12 1.33 -4.59
C LEU A 45 2.76 0.00 -4.20
N HIS A 46 4.02 -0.24 -4.60
CA HIS A 46 4.78 -1.42 -4.18
C HIS A 46 5.07 -1.41 -2.67
N GLU A 47 5.45 -0.26 -2.11
CA GLU A 47 5.68 -0.12 -0.66
C GLU A 47 4.38 -0.35 0.13
N VAL A 48 3.26 0.20 -0.33
CA VAL A 48 1.92 -0.03 0.25
C VAL A 48 1.54 -1.51 0.20
N THR A 49 1.67 -2.15 -0.96
CA THR A 49 1.29 -3.56 -1.17
C THR A 49 2.14 -4.50 -0.32
N ALA A 50 3.46 -4.29 -0.29
CA ALA A 50 4.37 -5.07 0.54
C ALA A 50 4.02 -4.94 2.02
N TYR A 51 3.78 -3.71 2.49
CA TYR A 51 3.39 -3.45 3.87
C TYR A 51 2.08 -4.13 4.25
N ALA A 52 1.04 -4.00 3.42
CA ALA A 52 -0.26 -4.63 3.68
C ALA A 52 -0.13 -6.16 3.75
N THR A 53 0.67 -6.74 2.85
CA THR A 53 0.90 -8.20 2.81
C THR A 53 1.60 -8.69 4.07
N THR A 54 2.69 -8.02 4.48
CA THR A 54 3.44 -8.36 5.69
C THR A 54 2.60 -8.18 6.95
N THR A 55 1.84 -7.09 7.03
CA THR A 55 0.93 -6.79 8.15
C THR A 55 -0.12 -7.87 8.33
N ARG A 56 -0.74 -8.31 7.24
CA ARG A 56 -1.74 -9.38 7.27
C ARG A 56 -1.14 -10.71 7.70
N GLY A 57 0.05 -11.07 7.21
CA GLY A 57 0.75 -12.29 7.65
C GLY A 57 1.15 -12.27 9.12
N LEU A 58 1.59 -11.11 9.63
CA LEU A 58 1.93 -10.93 11.05
C LEU A 58 0.69 -11.06 11.94
N ALA A 59 -0.41 -10.43 11.56
CA ALA A 59 -1.65 -10.51 12.31
C ALA A 59 -2.21 -11.92 12.38
N ASP A 60 -2.25 -12.62 11.24
CA ASP A 60 -2.66 -14.02 11.17
C ASP A 60 -1.80 -14.89 12.09
N SER A 61 -0.48 -14.72 12.04
CA SER A 61 0.47 -15.48 12.88
C SER A 61 0.36 -15.18 14.39
N LEU A 62 0.05 -13.93 14.76
CA LEU A 62 0.09 -13.47 16.16
C LEU A 62 -1.25 -13.52 16.87
N LEU A 63 -2.34 -13.40 16.13
CA LEU A 63 -3.70 -13.27 16.64
C LEU A 63 -4.58 -14.45 16.24
N ASN A 64 -4.21 -15.22 15.21
CA ASN A 64 -5.08 -16.18 14.53
C ASN A 64 -6.42 -15.52 14.08
N GLU A 65 -6.39 -14.20 13.84
CA GLU A 65 -7.52 -13.41 13.43
C GLU A 65 -7.12 -12.52 12.24
N PRO A 66 -7.98 -12.38 11.22
CA PRO A 66 -7.74 -11.44 10.14
C PRO A 66 -7.82 -10.00 10.65
N VAL A 67 -6.88 -9.15 10.22
CA VAL A 67 -7.00 -7.70 10.40
C VAL A 67 -7.96 -7.16 9.35
N GLU A 68 -9.03 -6.52 9.82
CA GLU A 68 -9.77 -5.57 9.00
C GLU A 68 -9.03 -4.24 9.00
N GLU A 69 -8.75 -3.72 7.81
CA GLU A 69 -8.20 -2.37 7.66
C GLU A 69 -9.27 -1.38 8.11
N THR A 70 -8.95 -0.51 9.07
CA THR A 70 -9.88 0.53 9.50
C THR A 70 -10.03 1.57 8.41
N ASP A 71 -11.26 2.01 8.11
CA ASP A 71 -11.57 3.01 7.07
C ASP A 71 -10.63 4.23 7.07
N SER A 72 -10.27 4.74 8.25
CA SER A 72 -9.38 5.91 8.40
C SER A 72 -7.98 5.72 7.82
N CYS A 73 -7.46 4.49 7.81
CA CYS A 73 -6.17 4.15 7.23
C CYS A 73 -6.22 4.19 5.71
N GLY A 74 -7.31 3.65 5.14
CA GLY A 74 -7.55 3.67 3.70
C GLY A 74 -7.62 5.10 3.16
N THR A 75 -8.42 5.97 3.80
CA THR A 75 -8.53 7.38 3.40
C THR A 75 -7.19 8.10 3.45
N MET A 76 -6.39 7.90 4.51
CA MET A 76 -5.09 8.54 4.64
C MET A 76 -4.11 8.14 3.52
N LEU A 77 -4.12 6.87 3.11
CA LEU A 77 -3.27 6.41 2.01
C LEU A 77 -3.76 6.93 0.66
N ILE A 78 -5.07 6.97 0.43
CA ILE A 78 -5.67 7.57 -0.77
C ILE A 78 -5.23 9.04 -0.88
N ASP A 79 -5.45 9.83 0.16
CA ASP A 79 -5.09 11.25 0.17
C ASP A 79 -3.59 11.48 -0.07
N ALA A 80 -2.75 10.59 0.47
CA ALA A 80 -1.29 10.69 0.31
C ALA A 80 -0.81 10.39 -1.12
N GLY A 81 -1.42 9.42 -1.80
CA GLY A 81 -1.00 9.02 -3.15
C GLY A 81 -1.70 9.78 -4.28
N GLU A 82 -2.83 10.45 -4.02
CA GLU A 82 -3.54 11.28 -5.01
C GLU A 82 -2.62 12.29 -5.74
N PRO A 83 -1.68 13.01 -5.07
CA PRO A 83 -0.75 13.90 -5.76
C PRO A 83 0.23 13.18 -6.71
N LEU A 84 0.63 11.94 -6.40
CA LEU A 84 1.50 11.13 -7.25
C LEU A 84 0.74 10.71 -8.52
N LEU A 85 -0.50 10.22 -8.34
CA LEU A 85 -1.38 9.84 -9.45
C LEU A 85 -1.65 11.02 -10.36
N ARG A 86 -2.07 12.16 -9.80
CA ARG A 86 -2.36 13.37 -10.57
C ARG A 86 -1.16 13.81 -11.40
N ARG A 87 0.05 13.78 -10.83
CA ARG A 87 1.26 14.13 -11.58
C ARG A 87 1.55 13.18 -12.74
N ALA A 88 1.31 11.88 -12.55
CA ALA A 88 1.47 10.87 -13.60
C ALA A 88 0.39 10.97 -14.69
N ILE A 89 -0.81 11.44 -14.35
CA ILE A 89 -1.84 11.79 -15.34
C ILE A 89 -1.44 13.08 -16.09
N ASP A 90 -1.03 14.12 -15.38
CA ASP A 90 -0.68 15.43 -15.95
C ASP A 90 0.44 15.36 -16.99
N ASN A 91 1.37 14.41 -16.86
CA ASN A 91 2.45 14.19 -17.85
C ASN A 91 2.17 13.05 -18.85
N GLY A 92 0.96 12.49 -18.84
CA GLY A 92 0.52 11.47 -19.79
C GLY A 92 1.08 10.06 -19.56
N SER A 93 1.72 9.79 -18.42
CA SER A 93 2.24 8.46 -18.09
C SER A 93 1.17 7.50 -17.56
N VAL A 94 0.03 8.03 -17.10
CA VAL A 94 -1.14 7.27 -16.60
C VAL A 94 -2.41 7.79 -17.28
N ARG A 95 -3.35 6.89 -17.56
CA ARG A 95 -4.65 7.20 -18.17
C ARG A 95 -5.52 8.04 -17.20
N PRO A 96 -6.24 9.07 -17.68
CA PRO A 96 -6.98 10.01 -16.83
C PRO A 96 -8.24 9.44 -16.14
N ASP A 97 -8.66 8.22 -16.49
CA ASP A 97 -9.79 7.53 -15.84
C ASP A 97 -9.37 6.71 -14.60
N VAL A 98 -8.07 6.56 -14.35
CA VAL A 98 -7.54 5.83 -13.20
C VAL A 98 -7.76 6.66 -11.95
N THR A 99 -8.36 6.07 -10.93
CA THR A 99 -8.54 6.71 -9.62
C THR A 99 -7.61 6.12 -8.57
N MET A 100 -7.27 6.92 -7.58
CA MET A 100 -6.46 6.45 -6.46
C MET A 100 -7.18 5.39 -5.64
N ALA A 101 -8.51 5.50 -5.53
CA ALA A 101 -9.35 4.50 -4.88
C ALA A 101 -9.23 3.13 -5.57
N ASP A 102 -9.31 3.07 -6.89
CA ASP A 102 -9.17 1.81 -7.64
C ASP A 102 -7.78 1.19 -7.49
N LEU A 103 -6.73 2.01 -7.50
CA LEU A 103 -5.35 1.55 -7.26
C LEU A 103 -5.18 0.97 -5.85
N MET A 104 -5.80 1.58 -4.84
CA MET A 104 -5.78 1.08 -3.47
C MET A 104 -6.59 -0.21 -3.31
N ILE A 105 -7.76 -0.32 -3.96
CA ILE A 105 -8.55 -1.57 -4.01
C ILE A 105 -7.74 -2.69 -4.67
N LEU A 106 -7.06 -2.39 -5.78
CA LEU A 106 -6.20 -3.34 -6.48
C LEU A 106 -5.04 -3.81 -5.60
N ALA A 107 -4.31 -2.88 -4.99
CA ALA A 107 -3.21 -3.19 -4.08
C ALA A 107 -3.66 -4.06 -2.89
N ASN A 108 -4.81 -3.72 -2.28
CA ASN A 108 -5.39 -4.50 -1.19
C ASN A 108 -5.81 -5.91 -1.65
N GLY A 109 -6.48 -6.04 -2.80
CA GLY A 109 -6.87 -7.33 -3.35
C GLY A 109 -5.67 -8.24 -3.63
N ILE A 110 -4.59 -7.68 -4.18
CA ILE A 110 -3.34 -8.40 -4.41
C ILE A 110 -2.68 -8.82 -3.10
N SER A 111 -2.61 -7.91 -2.12
CA SER A 111 -2.09 -8.19 -0.78
C SER A 111 -2.84 -9.34 -0.09
N LEU A 112 -4.17 -9.34 -0.17
CA LEU A 112 -5.02 -10.41 0.35
C LEU A 112 -4.73 -11.75 -0.33
N ALA A 113 -4.71 -11.78 -1.66
CA ALA A 113 -4.47 -13.00 -2.42
C ALA A 113 -3.04 -13.55 -2.24
N ALA A 114 -2.07 -12.66 -2.08
CA ALA A 114 -0.66 -13.00 -1.95
C ALA A 114 -0.22 -13.26 -0.51
N GLN A 115 -1.08 -13.03 0.50
CA GLN A 115 -0.73 -13.22 1.92
C GLN A 115 -0.08 -14.58 2.22
N PRO A 116 -0.55 -15.73 1.70
CA PRO A 116 0.10 -17.03 1.92
C PRO A 116 1.47 -17.15 1.24
N THR A 117 1.71 -16.38 0.18
CA THR A 117 2.93 -16.42 -0.64
C THR A 117 3.93 -15.30 -0.32
N GLY A 118 3.53 -14.32 0.47
CA GLY A 118 4.37 -13.22 0.94
C GLY A 118 4.50 -12.02 -0.01
N ALA A 119 5.14 -10.96 0.51
CA ALA A 119 5.23 -9.65 -0.13
C ALA A 119 5.95 -9.65 -1.49
N ALA A 120 6.93 -10.55 -1.69
CA ALA A 120 7.63 -10.68 -2.97
C ALA A 120 6.66 -11.06 -4.10
N LYS A 121 5.75 -12.02 -3.82
CA LYS A 121 4.73 -12.43 -4.80
C LYS A 121 3.69 -11.33 -5.00
N ALA A 122 3.29 -10.63 -3.95
CA ALA A 122 2.38 -9.49 -4.03
C ALA A 122 2.93 -8.40 -4.96
N ASN A 123 4.21 -8.03 -4.82
CA ASN A 123 4.85 -7.07 -5.69
C ASN A 123 4.93 -7.55 -7.14
N GLN A 124 5.27 -8.81 -7.39
CA GLN A 124 5.26 -9.36 -8.76
C GLN A 124 3.86 -9.25 -9.41
N LEU A 125 2.80 -9.56 -8.66
CA LEU A 125 1.42 -9.46 -9.15
C LEU A 125 1.01 -7.99 -9.37
N LEU A 126 1.44 -7.08 -8.50
CA LEU A 126 1.20 -5.65 -8.69
C LEU A 126 1.89 -5.12 -9.94
N THR A 127 3.16 -5.48 -10.17
CA THR A 127 3.86 -5.11 -11.40
C THR A 127 3.13 -5.62 -12.63
N LEU A 128 2.64 -6.86 -12.61
CA LEU A 128 1.85 -7.43 -13.71
C LEU A 128 0.55 -6.66 -13.93
N ALA A 129 -0.16 -6.30 -12.85
CA ALA A 129 -1.41 -5.55 -12.95
C ALA A 129 -1.19 -4.13 -13.50
N LEU A 130 -0.11 -3.46 -13.08
CA LEU A 130 0.22 -2.10 -13.51
C LEU A 130 0.76 -2.05 -14.95
N GLN A 131 1.54 -3.05 -15.37
CA GLN A 131 2.06 -3.14 -16.74
C GLN A 131 1.04 -3.73 -17.74
N GLY A 132 0.02 -4.42 -17.23
CA GLY A 132 -0.90 -5.20 -18.05
C GLY A 132 -0.25 -6.47 -18.62
N ILE A 133 -1.07 -7.28 -19.30
CA ILE A 133 -0.64 -8.56 -19.93
C ILE A 133 -0.38 -8.43 -21.43
N GLY A 134 -0.58 -7.23 -21.99
CA GLY A 134 -0.32 -6.95 -23.39
C GLY A 134 1.18 -6.93 -23.70
N PRO A 135 1.57 -6.98 -24.99
CA PRO A 135 2.94 -6.70 -25.38
C PRO A 135 3.37 -5.33 -24.85
N LYS A 136 4.63 -5.20 -24.44
CA LYS A 136 5.25 -3.90 -24.17
C LYS A 136 5.55 -3.27 -25.53
N ASP A 137 4.96 -2.10 -25.79
CA ASP A 137 5.27 -1.29 -26.97
C ASP A 137 6.76 -0.88 -27.02
#